data_AF-Q72GG6-F1
#
_entry.id   AF-Q72GG6-F1
#
_cell.length_a   1.000
_cell.length_b   1.000
_cell.length_c   1.000
_cell.angle_alpha   90.00
_cell.angle_beta   90.00
_cell.angle_gamma   90.00
#
_symmetry.space_group_name_H-M   'P 1'
#
loop_
_entity.id
_entity.type
_entity.pdbx_description
1 polymer ?
#
loop_
_entity_poly.entity_id
_entity_poly.type
_entity_poly.pdbx_seq_one_letter_code
_entity_poly.pdbx_strand_id
1 'polypeptide(L)' 'MVPLSLAFVWAFRTGLVLHRVRPVKPKKHGRLGQSLFRAGLDLLTLWALAL' A
#
# COMPACT_ATOMS: atom_id res chain seq x y z
N MET A 1 14.75 -15.40 -1.26
CA MET A 1 13.31 -15.56 -0.96
C MET A 1 12.86 -14.70 0.24
N VAL A 2 13.56 -14.72 1.37
CA VAL A 2 13.24 -13.92 2.58
C VAL A 2 13.04 -12.40 2.36
N PRO A 3 13.92 -11.66 1.66
CA PRO A 3 13.75 -10.20 1.54
C PRO A 3 12.52 -9.80 0.74
N LEU A 4 12.14 -10.62 -0.24
CA LEU A 4 10.98 -10.36 -1.09
C LEU A 4 9.68 -10.54 -0.30
N SER A 5 9.58 -11.61 0.49
CA SER A 5 8.45 -11.86 1.38
C SER A 5 8.31 -10.77 2.44
N LEU A 6 9.43 -10.31 3.01
CA LEU A 6 9.42 -9.22 3.99
C LEU A 6 8.95 -7.90 3.36
N ALA A 7 9.51 -7.52 2.21
CA ALA A 7 9.09 -6.33 1.48
C ALA A 7 7.59 -6.39 1.12
N PHE A 8 7.11 -7.57 0.72
CA PHE A 8 5.70 -7.76 0.38
C PHE A 8 4.78 -7.54 1.61
N VAL A 9 5.08 -8.19 2.73
CA VAL A 9 4.31 -8.06 3.97
C VAL A 9 4.35 -6.62 4.47
N TRP A 10 5.49 -5.97 4.39
CA TRP A 10 5.66 -4.58 4.85
C TRP A 10 4.83 -3.61 4.00
N ALA A 11 4.88 -3.71 2.67
CA ALA A 11 4.06 -2.92 1.77
C ALA A 11 2.56 -3.17 1.97
N PHE A 12 2.15 -4.42 2.18
CA PHE A 12 0.75 -4.75 2.43
C PHE A 12 0.23 -4.19 3.76
N ARG A 13 0.99 -4.33 4.85
CA ARG A 13 0.62 -3.78 6.16
C ARG A 13 0.57 -2.26 6.15
N THR A 14 1.53 -1.62 5.49
CA THR A 14 1.54 -0.16 5.32
C THR A 14 0.31 0.30 4.55
N GLY A 15 -0.05 -0.42 3.48
CA GLY A 15 -1.27 -0.18 2.72
C GLY A 15 -2.56 -0.32 3.53
N LEU A 16 -2.63 -1.31 4.43
CA LEU A 16 -3.75 -1.47 5.35
C LEU A 16 -3.88 -0.31 6.34
N VAL A 17 -2.77 0.13 6.93
CA VAL A 17 -2.74 1.28 7.83
C VAL A 17 -3.15 2.55 7.07
N LEU A 18 -2.60 2.76 5.87
CA LEU A 18 -2.95 3.90 5.03
C LEU A 18 -4.42 3.89 4.66
N HIS A 19 -5.02 2.74 4.39
CA HIS A 19 -6.46 2.63 4.12
C HIS A 19 -7.33 2.93 5.35
N ARG A 20 -6.85 2.66 6.57
CA ARG A 20 -7.55 3.07 7.81
C ARG A 20 -7.53 4.58 8.01
N VAL A 21 -6.40 5.24 7.70
CA VAL A 21 -6.26 6.70 7.85
C VAL A 21 -6.91 7.46 6.69
N ARG A 22 -6.71 6.97 5.46
CA ARG A 22 -7.23 7.55 4.22
C ARG A 22 -7.82 6.42 3.36
N PRO A 23 -9.10 6.09 3.53
CA PRO A 23 -9.72 5.01 2.80
C PRO A 23 -9.65 5.25 1.30
N VAL A 24 -9.15 4.23 0.59
CA VAL A 24 -9.14 4.19 -0.87
C VAL A 24 -10.60 4.07 -1.30
N LYS A 25 -11.16 5.16 -1.83
CA LYS A 25 -12.56 5.19 -2.24
C LYS A 25 -12.81 4.11 -3.30
N PRO A 26 -13.81 3.24 -3.13
CA PRO A 26 -14.22 2.34 -4.19
C PRO A 26 -14.74 3.16 -5.38
N LYS A 27 -14.45 2.71 -6.60
CA LYS A 27 -15.00 3.29 -7.83
C LYS A 27 -16.51 3.01 -7.89
N LYS A 28 -17.22 3.61 -8.86
CA LYS A 28 -18.67 3.42 -9.09
C LYS A 28 -19.14 1.94 -9.10
N HIS A 29 -18.26 0.99 -9.39
CA HIS A 29 -18.56 -0.45 -9.43
C HIS A 29 -18.07 -1.23 -8.18
N GLY A 30 -17.84 -0.57 -7.04
CA GLY A 30 -17.46 -1.22 -5.77
C GLY A 30 -16.01 -1.72 -5.68
N ARG A 31 -15.30 -1.86 -6.80
CA ARG A 31 -13.87 -2.22 -6.81
C ARG A 31 -13.02 -1.07 -6.27
N LEU A 32 -12.09 -1.39 -5.37
CA LEU A 32 -11.07 -0.44 -4.93
C LEU A 32 -10.33 0.12 -6.15
N GLY A 33 -10.13 1.44 -6.18
CA GLY A 33 -9.43 2.10 -7.29
C GLY A 33 -7.96 1.67 -7.43
N GLN A 34 -7.37 1.19 -6.33
CA GLN A 34 -5.99 0.73 -6.22
C GLN A 34 -5.92 -0.41 -5.19
N SER A 35 -5.00 -1.35 -5.36
CA SER A 35 -4.77 -2.38 -4.34
C SER A 35 -4.08 -1.77 -3.12
N LEU A 36 -4.38 -2.31 -1.92
CA LEU A 36 -3.77 -1.86 -0.67
C LEU A 36 -2.25 -2.01 -0.71
N PHE A 37 -1.77 -3.13 -1.25
CA PHE A 37 -0.34 -3.35 -1.50
C PHE A 37 0.29 -2.21 -2.30
N ARG A 38 -0.35 -1.79 -3.41
CA ARG A 38 0.20 -0.74 -4.26
C ARG A 38 0.21 0.62 -3.54
N ALA A 39 -0.84 0.93 -2.80
CA ALA A 39 -0.89 2.15 -2.00
C ALA A 39 0.21 2.19 -0.91
N GLY A 40 0.47 1.05 -0.25
CA GLY A 40 1.55 0.94 0.72
C GLY A 40 2.94 0.97 0.09
N LEU A 41 3.11 0.36 -1.09
CA LEU A 41 4.37 0.39 -1.84
C LEU A 41 4.69 1.81 -2.35
N ASP A 42 3.70 2.53 -2.88
CA ASP A 42 3.88 3.92 -3.31
C ASP A 42 4.32 4.79 -2.12
N LEU A 43 3.72 4.60 -0.94
CA LEU A 43 4.16 5.28 0.28
C LEU A 43 5.62 4.93 0.60
N LEU A 44 5.97 3.66 0.72
CA LEU A 44 7.36 3.27 1.04
C LEU A 44 8.37 3.81 0.02
N THR A 45 7.98 3.90 -1.25
CA THR A 45 8.82 4.45 -2.31
C THR A 45 9.01 5.96 -2.15
N LEU A 46 7.93 6.70 -1.84
CA LEU A 46 8.02 8.13 -1.53
C LEU A 46 8.94 8.39 -0.33
N TRP A 47 8.84 7.57 0.73
CA TRP A 47 9.71 7.70 1.90
C TRP A 47 11.17 7.35 1.60
N ALA A 48 11.41 6.34 0.75
CA ALA A 48 12.76 5.97 0.34
C ALA A 48 13.42 7.03 -0.55
N LEU A 49 12.65 7.73 -1.40
CA LEU A 49 13.14 8.82 -2.25
C LEU A 49 13.30 10.15 -1.49
N ALA A 50 12.70 10.26 -0.31
CA ALA A 50 12.84 11.43 0.57
C ALA A 50 14.03 11.33 1.54
N LEU A 51 14.77 10.22 1.51
CA LEU A 51 15.99 9.97 2.27
C LEU A 51 17.22 10.39 1.45
#